data_AF-A0A3M1A114-F1
#
_entry.id   AF-A0A3M1A114-F1
#
_cell.length_a   1.000
_cell.length_b   1.000
_cell.length_c   1.000
_cell.angle_alpha   90.00
_cell.angle_beta   90.00
_cell.angle_gamma   90.00
#
_symmetry.space_group_name_H-M   'P 1'
#
loop_
_entity.id
_entity.type
_entity.pdbx_description
1 polymer ?
#
loop_
_entity_poly.entity_id
_entity_poly.type
_entity_poly.pdbx_seq_one_letter_code
_entity_poly.pdbx_strand_id
1 'polypeptide(L)'
;ATIEAARAGEAGRGFAVVANEVKALAGQTAQATKEITTQIEAVQETTRKMVDANKRVRGSIGNVTSIAEEIASMLEEQTQAISEITRAVTEAANRSSEVSATIAEVSSSAGDIGSSMGEVRSTAGQVFGLTETLSTKVDEFLTAIRANGD
;
A
#
# COMPACT_ATOMS: atom_id res chain seq x y z
N ALA A 1 4.15 73.56 -45.70
CA ALA A 1 2.77 74.10 -45.64
C ALA A 1 2.69 75.36 -44.77
N THR A 2 3.08 75.32 -43.49
CA THR A 2 3.03 76.49 -42.59
C THR A 2 4.03 77.59 -42.97
N ILE A 3 5.19 77.21 -43.52
CA ILE A 3 6.22 78.14 -44.02
C ILE A 3 5.73 78.85 -45.31
N GLU A 4 5.05 78.12 -46.20
CA GLU A 4 4.48 78.65 -47.44
C GLU A 4 3.26 79.55 -47.19
N ALA A 5 2.44 79.27 -46.17
CA ALA A 5 1.28 80.09 -45.80
C ALA A 5 1.67 81.48 -45.23
N ALA A 6 2.78 81.55 -44.49
CA ALA A 6 3.35 82.82 -44.03
C ALA A 6 3.88 83.69 -45.18
N ARG A 7 4.23 83.08 -46.31
CA ARG A 7 4.76 83.73 -47.52
C ARG A 7 3.67 84.36 -48.41
N ALA A 8 2.41 83.97 -48.23
CA ALA A 8 1.26 84.38 -49.07
C ALA A 8 0.41 85.53 -48.50
N GLY A 9 0.77 86.09 -47.33
CA GLY A 9 0.01 87.20 -46.72
C GLY A 9 -1.44 86.81 -46.34
N GLU A 10 -2.41 87.72 -46.55
CA GLU A 10 -3.83 87.46 -46.21
C GLU A 10 -4.43 86.24 -46.91
N ALA A 11 -4.01 85.95 -48.15
CA ALA A 11 -4.50 84.80 -48.92
C ALA A 11 -4.07 83.45 -48.31
N GLY A 12 -3.03 83.43 -47.48
CA GLY A 12 -2.49 82.23 -46.83
C GLY A 12 -3.16 81.84 -45.51
N ARG A 13 -4.05 82.68 -44.94
CA ARG A 13 -4.68 82.43 -43.62
C ARG A 13 -5.42 81.10 -43.55
N GLY A 14 -6.18 80.74 -44.59
CA GLY A 14 -6.88 79.44 -44.66
C GLY A 14 -5.92 78.25 -44.70
N PHE A 15 -4.84 78.35 -45.49
CA PHE A 15 -3.80 77.32 -45.54
C PHE A 15 -3.03 77.18 -44.22
N ALA A 16 -2.80 78.28 -43.50
CA ALA A 16 -2.17 78.25 -42.19
C ALA A 16 -3.02 77.52 -41.14
N VAL A 17 -4.34 77.73 -41.15
CA VAL A 17 -5.30 77.03 -40.27
C VAL A 17 -5.30 75.53 -40.57
N VAL A 18 -5.43 75.15 -41.85
CA VAL A 18 -5.41 73.74 -42.26
C VAL A 18 -4.07 73.08 -41.90
N ALA A 19 -2.94 73.76 -42.09
CA ALA A 19 -1.64 73.22 -41.73
C ALA A 19 -1.48 73.01 -40.21
N ASN A 20 -2.04 73.91 -39.39
CA ASN A 20 -2.05 73.74 -37.94
C ASN A 20 -2.98 72.61 -37.49
N GLU A 21 -4.15 72.46 -38.12
CA GLU A 21 -5.10 71.37 -37.85
C GLU A 21 -4.50 70.01 -38.21
N VAL A 22 -3.86 69.90 -39.39
CA VAL A 22 -3.14 68.68 -39.81
C VAL A 22 -2.00 68.36 -38.85
N LYS A 23 -1.24 69.36 -38.39
CA LYS A 23 -0.17 69.18 -37.39
C LYS A 23 -0.72 68.70 -36.04
N ALA A 24 -1.87 69.23 -35.61
CA ALA A 24 -2.55 68.81 -34.39
C ALA A 24 -3.06 67.35 -34.50
N LEU A 25 -3.74 67.00 -35.60
CA LEU A 25 -4.18 65.61 -35.87
C LEU A 25 -3.00 64.64 -35.95
N ALA A 26 -1.90 65.03 -36.61
CA ALA A 26 -0.70 64.19 -36.68
C ALA A 26 -0.09 63.97 -35.27
N GLY A 27 -0.10 65.01 -34.42
CA GLY A 27 0.31 64.90 -33.03
C GLY A 27 -0.58 63.95 -32.21
N GLN A 28 -1.90 64.09 -32.33
CA GLN A 28 -2.85 63.16 -31.69
C GLN A 28 -2.69 61.72 -32.19
N THR A 29 -2.48 61.53 -33.49
CA THR A 29 -2.25 60.21 -34.10
C THR A 29 -0.96 59.59 -33.58
N ALA A 30 0.12 60.36 -33.48
CA ALA A 30 1.39 59.89 -32.92
C ALA A 30 1.26 59.49 -31.44
N GLN A 31 0.52 60.27 -30.66
CA GLN A 31 0.24 59.97 -29.26
C GLN A 31 -0.59 58.70 -29.09
N ALA A 32 -1.69 58.57 -29.84
CA ALA A 32 -2.53 57.36 -29.84
C ALA A 32 -1.73 56.13 -30.26
N THR A 33 -0.86 56.25 -31.28
CA THR A 33 0.03 55.15 -31.73
C THR A 33 1.00 54.73 -30.62
N LYS A 34 1.54 55.70 -29.85
CA LYS A 34 2.41 55.42 -28.71
C LYS A 34 1.67 54.69 -27.59
N GLU A 35 0.45 55.10 -27.27
CA GLU A 35 -0.39 54.44 -26.27
C GLU A 35 -0.74 53.00 -26.68
N ILE A 36 -1.09 52.78 -27.96
CA ILE A 36 -1.31 51.44 -28.53
C ILE A 36 -0.05 50.59 -28.41
N THR A 37 1.12 51.16 -28.69
CA THR A 37 2.41 50.45 -28.58
C THR A 37 2.65 49.99 -27.14
N THR A 38 2.46 50.87 -26.15
CA THR A 38 2.59 50.52 -24.73
C THR A 38 1.59 49.43 -24.31
N GLN A 39 0.34 49.50 -24.79
CA GLN A 39 -0.65 48.45 -24.50
C GLN A 39 -0.26 47.10 -25.11
N ILE A 40 0.25 47.10 -26.35
CA ILE A 40 0.74 45.88 -27.00
C ILE A 40 1.91 45.29 -26.21
N GLU A 41 2.86 46.09 -25.76
CA GLU A 41 3.98 45.64 -24.93
C GLU A 41 3.51 44.98 -23.63
N ALA A 42 2.53 45.59 -22.95
CA ALA A 42 1.94 45.05 -21.72
C ALA A 42 1.19 43.72 -21.96
N VAL A 43 0.43 43.62 -23.06
CA VAL A 43 -0.26 42.38 -23.47
C VAL A 43 0.76 41.29 -23.79
N GLN A 44 1.84 41.61 -24.50
CA GLN A 44 2.91 40.67 -24.81
C GLN A 44 3.62 40.18 -23.56
N GLU A 45 3.93 41.07 -22.61
CA GLU A 45 4.56 40.69 -21.34
C GLU A 45 3.66 39.74 -20.53
N THR A 46 2.37 40.06 -20.42
CA THR A 46 1.38 39.21 -19.74
C THR A 46 1.27 37.84 -20.40
N THR A 47 1.28 37.81 -21.73
CA THR A 47 1.25 36.56 -22.50
C THR A 47 2.49 35.70 -22.23
N ARG A 48 3.68 36.30 -22.18
CA ARG A 48 4.93 35.57 -21.83
C ARG A 48 4.84 34.97 -20.42
N LYS A 49 4.38 35.75 -19.43
CA LYS A 49 4.16 35.28 -18.05
C LYS A 49 3.18 34.10 -17.99
N MET A 50 2.10 34.15 -18.78
CA MET A 50 1.12 33.07 -18.86
C MET A 50 1.72 31.79 -19.48
N VAL A 51 2.53 31.93 -20.53
CA VAL A 51 3.25 30.78 -21.14
C VAL A 51 4.18 30.13 -20.12
N ASP A 52 4.93 30.91 -19.34
CA ASP A 52 5.84 30.37 -18.33
C ASP A 52 5.11 29.75 -17.13
N ALA A 53 3.95 30.28 -16.75
CA ALA A 53 3.06 29.62 -15.80
C ALA A 53 2.56 28.28 -16.34
N ASN A 54 2.17 28.22 -17.62
CA ASN A 54 1.71 26.97 -18.25
C ASN A 54 2.80 25.90 -18.31
N LYS A 55 4.06 26.29 -18.61
CA LYS A 55 5.21 25.37 -18.55
C LYS A 55 5.39 24.77 -17.16
N ARG A 56 5.26 25.57 -16.10
CA ARG A 56 5.34 25.09 -14.71
C ARG A 56 4.21 24.10 -14.40
N VAL A 57 2.98 24.40 -14.79
CA VAL A 57 1.83 23.49 -14.64
C VAL A 57 2.08 22.17 -15.37
N ARG A 58 2.58 22.20 -16.60
CA ARG A 58 2.95 20.98 -17.35
C ARG A 58 4.03 20.16 -16.64
N GLY A 59 5.03 20.81 -16.04
CA GLY A 59 6.04 20.15 -15.23
C GLY A 59 5.43 19.45 -14.02
N SER A 60 4.54 20.12 -13.28
CA SER A 60 3.83 19.51 -12.15
C SER A 60 2.97 18.32 -12.57
N ILE A 61 2.27 18.40 -13.72
CA ILE A 61 1.50 17.27 -14.27
C ILE A 61 2.43 16.09 -14.62
N GLY A 62 3.60 16.37 -15.19
CA GLY A 62 4.62 15.35 -15.45
C GLY A 62 5.04 14.63 -14.17
N ASN A 63 5.35 15.37 -13.10
CA ASN A 63 5.71 14.79 -11.81
C ASN A 63 4.59 13.91 -11.23
N VAL A 64 3.33 14.37 -11.30
CA VAL A 64 2.18 13.58 -10.86
C VAL A 64 2.06 12.27 -11.65
N THR A 65 2.34 12.32 -12.95
CA THR A 65 2.31 11.13 -13.82
C THR A 65 3.38 10.13 -13.40
N SER A 66 4.63 10.59 -13.19
CA SER A 66 5.72 9.70 -12.75
C SER A 66 5.46 9.08 -11.38
N ILE A 67 4.90 9.85 -10.43
CA ILE A 67 4.51 9.30 -9.11
C ILE A 67 3.42 8.25 -9.26
N ALA A 68 2.44 8.47 -10.13
CA ALA A 68 1.37 7.50 -10.37
C ALA A 68 1.90 6.19 -10.98
N GLU A 69 2.88 6.27 -11.89
CA GLU A 69 3.56 5.10 -12.46
C GLU A 69 4.34 4.32 -11.39
N GLU A 70 5.06 5.02 -10.51
CA GLU A 70 5.79 4.40 -9.39
C GLU A 70 4.83 3.70 -8.41
N ILE A 71 3.72 4.36 -8.06
CA ILE A 71 2.66 3.75 -7.23
C ILE A 71 2.08 2.51 -7.90
N ALA A 72 1.84 2.55 -9.22
CA ALA A 72 1.32 1.39 -9.95
C ALA A 72 2.29 0.20 -9.88
N SER A 73 3.59 0.44 -10.10
CA SER A 73 4.63 -0.59 -9.94
C SER A 73 4.66 -1.17 -8.53
N MET A 74 4.61 -0.31 -7.50
CA MET A 74 4.57 -0.76 -6.10
C MET A 74 3.32 -1.59 -5.79
N LEU A 75 2.16 -1.26 -6.38
CA LEU A 75 0.93 -2.02 -6.20
C LEU A 75 1.00 -3.40 -6.86
N GLU A 76 1.70 -3.54 -7.99
CA GLU A 76 1.96 -4.84 -8.60
C GLU A 76 2.81 -5.74 -7.70
N GLU A 77 3.91 -5.21 -7.14
CA GLU A 77 4.75 -5.92 -6.17
C GLU A 77 3.96 -6.29 -4.90
N GLN A 78 3.17 -5.34 -4.38
CA GLN A 78 2.35 -5.57 -3.20
C GLN A 78 1.30 -6.66 -3.43
N THR A 79 0.71 -6.73 -4.63
CA THR A 79 -0.25 -7.78 -5.00
C THR A 79 0.40 -9.16 -4.98
N GLN A 80 1.65 -9.28 -5.47
CA GLN A 80 2.41 -10.53 -5.41
C GLN A 80 2.69 -10.94 -3.96
N ALA A 81 3.15 -10.00 -3.13
CA ALA A 81 3.40 -10.26 -1.70
C ALA A 81 2.14 -10.72 -0.96
N ILE A 82 0.97 -10.10 -1.23
CA ILE A 82 -0.31 -10.51 -0.62
C ILE A 82 -0.70 -11.93 -1.07
N SER A 83 -0.43 -12.30 -2.33
CA SER A 83 -0.68 -13.65 -2.83
C SER A 83 0.18 -14.68 -2.09
N GLU A 84 1.46 -14.38 -1.87
CA GLU A 84 2.37 -15.23 -1.09
C GLU A 84 1.94 -15.37 0.37
N ILE A 85 1.53 -14.27 1.01
CA ILE A 85 1.00 -14.28 2.37
C ILE A 85 -0.25 -15.17 2.45
N THR A 86 -1.17 -15.01 1.49
CA THR A 86 -2.39 -15.82 1.42
C THR A 86 -2.05 -17.31 1.32
N ARG A 87 -1.11 -17.67 0.44
CA ARG A 87 -0.62 -19.05 0.32
C ARG A 87 -0.02 -19.58 1.62
N ALA A 88 0.84 -18.79 2.26
CA ALA A 88 1.49 -19.17 3.51
C ALA A 88 0.48 -19.38 4.66
N VAL A 89 -0.56 -18.55 4.73
CA VAL A 89 -1.64 -18.68 5.71
C VAL A 89 -2.45 -19.95 5.47
N THR A 90 -2.83 -20.25 4.23
CA THR A 90 -3.53 -21.50 3.91
C THR A 90 -2.69 -22.74 4.24
N GLU A 91 -1.39 -22.71 3.93
CA GLU A 91 -0.49 -23.80 4.26
C GLU A 91 -0.34 -23.98 5.78
N ALA A 92 -0.18 -22.90 6.54
CA ALA A 92 -0.11 -22.94 8.00
C ALA A 92 -1.40 -23.49 8.62
N ALA A 93 -2.57 -23.11 8.08
CA ALA A 93 -3.86 -23.64 8.53
C ALA A 93 -3.98 -25.16 8.28
N ASN A 94 -3.57 -25.63 7.11
CA ASN A 94 -3.57 -27.05 6.78
C ASN A 94 -2.63 -27.84 7.71
N ARG A 95 -1.41 -27.35 7.94
CA ARG A 95 -0.45 -27.95 8.88
C ARG A 95 -0.99 -27.99 10.30
N SER A 96 -1.68 -26.94 10.75
CA SER A 96 -2.32 -26.92 12.07
C SER A 96 -3.42 -27.99 12.20
N SER A 97 -4.20 -28.21 11.13
CA SER A 97 -5.18 -29.29 11.08
C SER A 97 -4.54 -30.67 11.13
N GLU A 98 -3.43 -30.88 10.42
CA GLU A 98 -2.66 -32.13 10.43
C GLU A 98 -2.07 -32.44 11.82
N VAL A 99 -1.49 -31.42 12.47
CA VAL A 99 -1.01 -31.53 13.85
C VAL A 99 -2.14 -31.89 14.80
N SER A 100 -3.31 -31.27 14.65
CA SER A 100 -4.48 -31.57 15.48
C SER A 100 -4.94 -33.03 15.30
N ALA A 101 -4.94 -33.55 14.07
CA ALA A 101 -5.26 -34.95 13.80
C ALA A 101 -4.22 -35.90 14.44
N THR A 102 -2.93 -35.57 14.32
CA THR A 102 -1.84 -36.33 14.93
C THR A 102 -1.98 -36.38 16.46
N ILE A 103 -2.34 -35.26 17.10
CA ILE A 103 -2.58 -35.21 18.54
C ILE A 103 -3.77 -36.10 18.94
N ALA A 104 -4.83 -36.13 18.14
CA ALA A 104 -5.98 -37.01 18.41
C ALA A 104 -5.57 -38.50 18.34
N GLU A 105 -4.76 -38.89 17.36
CA GLU A 105 -4.23 -40.25 17.23
C GLU A 105 -3.32 -40.64 18.41
N VAL A 106 -2.42 -39.73 18.82
CA VAL A 106 -1.58 -39.91 20.01
C VAL A 106 -2.43 -40.08 21.27
N SER A 107 -3.47 -39.27 21.42
CA SER A 107 -4.40 -39.37 22.56
C SER A 107 -5.14 -40.72 22.57
N SER A 108 -5.56 -41.21 21.41
CA SER A 108 -6.20 -42.53 21.30
C SER A 108 -5.22 -43.64 21.71
N SER A 109 -4.00 -43.60 21.17
CA SER A 109 -2.96 -44.59 21.46
C SER A 109 -2.59 -44.62 22.95
N ALA A 110 -2.52 -43.44 23.59
CA ALA A 110 -2.30 -43.35 25.04
C ALA A 110 -3.45 -43.98 25.84
N GLY A 111 -4.70 -43.87 25.37
CA GLY A 111 -5.86 -44.54 25.95
C GLY A 111 -5.75 -46.07 25.87
N ASP A 112 -5.37 -46.61 24.71
CA ASP A 112 -5.19 -48.05 24.48
C ASP A 112 -4.08 -48.64 25.36
N ILE A 113 -2.96 -47.91 25.49
CA ILE A 113 -1.88 -48.25 26.41
C ILE A 113 -2.39 -48.26 27.85
N GLY A 114 -3.18 -47.26 28.26
CA GLY A 114 -3.78 -47.19 29.58
C GLY A 114 -4.67 -48.39 29.90
N SER A 115 -5.49 -48.82 28.94
CA SER A 115 -6.33 -50.01 29.05
C SER A 115 -5.50 -51.28 29.20
N SER A 116 -4.48 -51.45 28.34
CA SER A 116 -3.55 -52.58 28.36
C SER A 116 -2.79 -52.67 29.69
N MET A 117 -2.34 -51.55 30.25
CA MET A 117 -1.71 -51.51 31.57
C MET A 117 -2.69 -51.88 32.69
N GLY A 118 -3.97 -51.55 32.53
CA GLY A 118 -5.04 -51.99 33.42
C GLY A 118 -5.17 -53.52 33.46
N GLU A 119 -5.12 -54.16 32.29
CA GLU A 119 -5.12 -55.63 32.17
C GLU A 119 -3.87 -56.25 32.81
N VAL A 120 -2.68 -55.74 32.49
CA VAL A 120 -1.42 -56.22 33.08
C VAL A 120 -1.46 -56.16 34.61
N ARG A 121 -1.95 -55.05 35.17
CA ARG A 121 -2.12 -54.91 36.63
C ARG A 121 -3.11 -55.92 37.20
N SER A 122 -4.22 -56.19 36.50
CA SER A 122 -5.19 -57.20 36.92
C SER A 122 -4.56 -58.60 36.96
N THR A 123 -3.87 -59.00 35.90
CA THR A 123 -3.17 -60.28 35.81
C THR A 123 -2.09 -60.41 36.88
N ALA A 124 -1.29 -59.37 37.13
CA ALA A 124 -0.30 -59.37 38.19
C ALA A 124 -0.94 -59.57 39.57
N GLY A 125 -2.09 -58.94 39.83
CA GLY A 125 -2.87 -59.15 41.06
C GLY A 125 -3.38 -60.59 41.21
N GLN A 126 -3.85 -61.22 40.12
CA GLN A 126 -4.25 -62.63 40.12
C GLN A 126 -3.07 -63.56 40.43
N VAL A 127 -1.91 -63.32 39.83
CA VAL A 127 -0.69 -64.10 40.11
C VAL A 127 -0.26 -63.97 41.57
N PHE A 128 -0.34 -62.76 42.14
CA PHE A 128 -0.04 -62.55 43.56
C PHE A 128 -0.97 -63.37 44.47
N GLY A 129 -2.29 -63.31 44.23
CA GLY A 129 -3.26 -64.10 45.00
C GLY A 129 -3.09 -65.62 44.87
N LEU A 130 -2.73 -66.10 43.66
CA LEU A 130 -2.40 -67.53 43.46
C LEU A 130 -1.14 -67.93 44.24
N THR A 131 -0.14 -67.04 44.31
CA THR A 131 1.10 -67.28 45.06
C THR A 131 0.83 -67.35 46.56
N GLU A 132 -0.01 -66.47 47.12
CA GLU A 132 -0.44 -66.56 48.53
C GLU A 132 -1.17 -67.88 48.81
N THR A 133 -2.12 -68.24 47.94
CA THR A 133 -2.87 -69.50 48.07
C THR A 133 -1.94 -70.71 48.05
N LEU A 134 -0.98 -70.74 47.12
CA LEU A 134 0.01 -71.81 47.03
C LEU A 134 0.88 -71.87 48.29
N SER A 135 1.34 -70.73 48.81
CA SER A 135 2.11 -70.66 50.05
C SER A 135 1.33 -71.26 51.22
N THR A 136 0.05 -70.88 51.39
CA THR A 136 -0.81 -71.44 52.44
C THR A 136 -0.97 -72.95 52.28
N LYS A 137 -1.19 -73.45 51.06
CA LYS A 137 -1.35 -74.89 50.81
C LYS A 137 -0.07 -75.68 51.10
N VAL A 138 1.10 -75.10 50.79
CA VAL A 138 2.39 -75.70 51.14
C VAL A 138 2.57 -75.75 52.66
N ASP A 139 2.27 -74.68 53.39
CA ASP A 139 2.35 -74.65 54.86
C ASP A 139 1.40 -75.66 55.53
N GLU A 140 0.16 -75.75 55.04
CA GLU A 140 -0.83 -76.76 55.48
C GLU A 140 -0.29 -78.19 55.25
N PHE A 141 0.26 -78.45 54.07
CA PHE A 141 0.83 -79.77 53.72
C PHE A 141 2.02 -80.13 54.61
N LEU A 142 2.96 -79.19 54.82
CA LEU A 142 4.11 -79.39 55.70
C LEU A 142 3.69 -79.62 57.15
N THR A 143 2.65 -78.93 57.63
CA THR A 143 2.09 -79.13 58.96
C THR A 143 1.43 -80.52 59.09
N ALA A 144 0.67 -80.94 58.08
CA ALA A 144 0.04 -82.27 58.06
C ALA A 144 1.07 -83.42 58.03
N ILE A 145 2.20 -83.26 57.34
CA ILE A 145 3.30 -84.23 57.38
C ILE A 145 3.90 -84.32 58.79
N ARG A 146 4.15 -83.19 59.44
CA ARG A 146 4.70 -83.17 60.81
C ARG A 146 3.76 -83.81 61.82
N ALA A 147 2.46 -83.58 61.70
CA ALA A 147 1.46 -84.15 62.60
C ALA A 147 1.25 -85.68 62.44
N ASN A 148 1.58 -86.25 61.28
CA ASN A 148 1.51 -87.70 61.03
C ASN A 148 2.87 -88.42 61.19
N GLY A 149 3.93 -87.69 61.52
CA GLY A 149 5.31 -88.19 61.62
C GLY A 149 5.81 -88.48 63.03
N ASP A 150 5.00 -88.19 64.06
CA ASP A 150 5.19 -88.59 65.47
C ASP A 150 4.23 -89.73 65.85
#